data_AF-A0A5C7QRD9-F1
#
_entry.id   AF-A0A5C7QRD9-F1
#
_cell.length_a   1.000
_cell.length_b   1.000
_cell.length_c   1.000
_cell.angle_alpha   90.00
_cell.angle_beta   90.00
_cell.angle_gamma   90.00
#
_symmetry.space_group_name_H-M   'P 1'
#
loop_
_entity.id
_entity.type
_entity.pdbx_description
1 polymer ?
#
loop_
_entity_poly.entity_id
_entity_poly.type
_entity_poly.pdbx_seq_one_letter_code
_entity_poly.pdbx_strand_id
1 'polypeptide(L)'
;MDASPDPAARRFALVGPRFFAYVDAIRETLERKGHVARYHDERHANTVTAKLLYRLGWYARFPARKRQHLDEVARRVLADGATDVLLVATEAVDRPFVQRLVDAGVRVHGYTWDSLENKPAWMAYMDLLGGRGSFDPQDCATHGFSYIPLFGEAAYADARHAREPGPPVHDIAFCGTLHSNRADHLAALQAYAHRRGLQLELLLFFHSKLLLA
;
A
#
# COMPACT_ATOMS: atom_id res chain seq x y z
N MET A 1 8.55 -6.16 34.81
CA MET A 1 7.96 -7.52 34.84
C MET A 1 8.12 -8.04 33.43
N ASP A 2 9.16 -8.83 33.23
CA ASP A 2 9.65 -9.26 31.92
C ASP A 2 8.73 -10.36 31.41
N ALA A 3 7.86 -10.03 30.45
CA ALA A 3 6.97 -11.01 29.85
C ALA A 3 7.78 -11.84 28.87
N SER A 4 8.12 -13.07 29.24
CA SER A 4 8.62 -14.07 28.29
C SER A 4 7.74 -14.09 27.04
N PRO A 5 8.32 -14.08 25.82
CA PRO A 5 7.52 -14.06 24.60
C PRO A 5 6.65 -15.32 24.51
N ASP A 6 5.39 -15.11 24.14
CA ASP A 6 4.41 -16.16 23.85
C ASP A 6 4.97 -17.13 22.79
N PRO A 7 4.98 -18.46 23.01
CA PRO A 7 5.44 -19.45 22.03
C PRO A 7 4.68 -19.43 20.69
N ALA A 8 3.58 -18.69 20.56
CA ALA A 8 2.86 -18.45 19.30
C ALA A 8 3.34 -17.19 18.52
N ALA A 9 4.30 -16.42 19.04
CA ALA A 9 4.76 -15.17 18.43
C ALA A 9 5.49 -15.42 17.10
N ARG A 10 4.82 -15.09 15.98
CA ARG A 10 5.40 -15.16 14.63
C ARG A 10 6.26 -13.95 14.31
N ARG A 11 7.18 -14.14 13.37
CA ARG A 11 8.07 -13.10 12.84
C ARG A 11 7.69 -12.77 11.42
N PHE A 12 7.13 -11.58 11.22
CA PHE A 12 6.69 -11.07 9.93
C PHE A 12 7.74 -10.15 9.32
N ALA A 13 8.03 -10.35 8.04
CA ALA A 13 8.66 -9.36 7.18
C ALA A 13 7.60 -8.71 6.28
N LEU A 14 7.44 -7.39 6.39
CA LEU A 14 6.57 -6.57 5.56
C LEU A 14 7.40 -6.02 4.41
N VAL A 15 7.07 -6.42 3.17
CA VAL A 15 7.80 -5.99 1.96
C VAL A 15 6.86 -5.18 1.09
N GLY A 16 7.23 -3.94 0.78
CA GLY A 16 6.40 -3.06 -0.03
C GLY A 16 7.06 -1.70 -0.23
N PRO A 17 6.48 -0.83 -1.07
CA PRO A 17 7.07 0.46 -1.39
C PRO A 17 7.04 1.41 -0.16
N ARG A 18 8.16 2.09 0.10
CA ARG A 18 8.26 3.09 1.18
C ARG A 18 7.50 4.35 0.83
N PHE A 19 6.19 4.36 1.08
CA PHE A 19 5.37 5.54 0.84
C PHE A 19 3.99 5.55 1.51
N PHE A 20 3.62 4.53 2.27
CA PHE A 20 2.23 4.38 2.71
C PHE A 20 2.14 4.08 4.21
N ALA A 21 1.39 4.93 4.91
CA ALA A 21 1.04 4.75 6.32
C ALA A 21 0.36 3.39 6.58
N TYR A 22 -0.28 2.79 5.56
CA TYR A 22 -0.82 1.43 5.64
C TYR A 22 0.20 0.37 6.03
N VAL A 23 1.44 0.42 5.53
CA VAL A 23 2.45 -0.61 5.87
C VAL A 23 2.84 -0.49 7.35
N ASP A 24 2.99 0.74 7.85
CA ASP A 24 3.26 1.00 9.25
C ASP A 24 2.06 0.61 10.13
N ALA A 25 0.83 0.94 9.72
CA ALA A 25 -0.39 0.56 10.45
C ALA A 25 -0.58 -0.97 10.53
N ILE A 26 -0.25 -1.70 9.46
CA ILE A 26 -0.22 -3.17 9.47
C ILE A 26 0.85 -3.67 10.45
N ARG A 27 2.07 -3.11 10.41
CA ARG A 27 3.16 -3.46 11.34
C ARG A 27 2.72 -3.28 12.79
N GLU A 28 2.24 -2.10 13.14
CA GLU A 28 1.83 -1.75 14.51
C GLU A 28 0.69 -2.65 14.98
N THR A 29 -0.22 -3.05 14.09
CA THR A 29 -1.30 -3.98 14.43
C THR A 29 -0.79 -5.40 14.67
N LEU A 30 0.19 -5.87 13.91
CA LEU A 30 0.86 -7.16 14.17
C LEU A 30 1.61 -7.14 15.50
N GLU A 31 2.32 -6.04 15.78
CA GLU A 31 3.06 -5.84 17.04
C GLU A 31 2.13 -5.80 18.25
N ARG A 32 1.01 -5.09 18.17
CA ARG A 32 -0.04 -5.09 19.22
C ARG A 32 -0.65 -6.46 19.46
N LYS A 33 -0.63 -7.35 18.47
CA LYS A 33 -1.08 -8.75 18.59
C LYS A 33 -0.02 -9.70 19.13
N GLY A 34 1.15 -9.19 19.56
CA GLY A 34 2.22 -9.99 20.14
C GLY A 34 3.15 -10.64 19.09
N HIS A 35 3.10 -10.19 17.84
CA HIS A 35 4.03 -10.64 16.80
C HIS A 35 5.20 -9.68 16.65
N VAL A 36 6.30 -10.14 16.06
CA VAL A 36 7.40 -9.27 15.66
C VAL A 36 7.24 -8.94 14.19
N ALA A 37 7.22 -7.67 13.81
CA ALA A 37 7.07 -7.27 12.42
C ALA A 37 8.17 -6.29 12.00
N ARG A 38 8.87 -6.57 10.89
CA ARG A 38 9.95 -5.73 10.36
C ARG A 38 9.63 -5.29 8.93
N TYR A 39 9.86 -4.02 8.64
CA TYR A 39 9.63 -3.46 7.32
C TYR A 39 10.90 -3.52 6.46
N HIS A 40 10.72 -3.90 5.20
CA HIS A 40 11.75 -3.87 4.17
C HIS A 40 11.23 -3.18 2.91
N ASP A 41 11.98 -2.19 2.43
CA ASP A 41 11.66 -1.50 1.19
C ASP A 41 12.06 -2.36 -0.02
N GLU A 42 11.13 -2.59 -0.94
CA GLU A 42 11.38 -3.34 -2.18
C GLU A 42 12.15 -2.50 -3.23
N ARG A 43 12.16 -1.17 -3.10
CA ARG A 43 12.78 -0.27 -4.08
C ARG A 43 14.22 0.02 -3.69
N HIS A 44 15.11 -0.05 -4.67
CA HIS A 44 16.53 0.30 -4.49
C HIS A 44 16.76 1.79 -4.20
N ALA A 45 15.79 2.64 -4.57
CA ALA A 45 15.83 4.08 -4.35
C ALA A 45 14.41 4.67 -4.29
N ASN A 46 14.23 5.73 -3.51
CA ASN A 46 12.96 6.45 -3.34
C ASN A 46 12.93 7.85 -3.97
N THR A 47 13.90 8.17 -4.81
CA THR A 47 13.89 9.42 -5.59
C THR A 47 12.67 9.49 -6.52
N VAL A 48 12.17 10.69 -6.83
CA VAL A 48 11.01 10.91 -7.72
C VAL A 48 11.20 10.20 -9.08
N THR A 49 12.41 10.27 -9.64
CA THR A 49 12.78 9.59 -10.88
C THR A 49 12.71 8.07 -10.74
N ALA A 50 13.30 7.48 -9.69
CA ALA A 50 13.18 6.04 -9.42
C ALA A 50 11.71 5.61 -9.27
N LYS A 51 10.89 6.36 -8.52
CA LYS A 51 9.45 6.08 -8.38
C LYS A 51 8.74 6.08 -9.73
N LEU A 52 9.03 7.07 -10.58
CA LEU A 52 8.46 7.15 -11.94
C LEU A 52 8.92 5.97 -12.82
N LEU A 53 10.19 5.59 -12.74
CA LEU A 53 10.73 4.44 -13.48
C LEU A 53 10.09 3.12 -13.05
N TYR A 54 9.81 2.94 -11.75
CA TYR A 54 9.08 1.79 -11.24
C TYR A 54 7.63 1.78 -11.76
N ARG A 55 6.93 2.92 -11.71
CA ARG A 55 5.54 3.05 -12.19
C ARG A 55 5.39 2.84 -13.69
N LEU A 56 6.35 3.28 -14.49
CA LEU A 56 6.32 3.12 -15.95
C LEU A 56 6.81 1.75 -16.42
N GLY A 57 7.14 0.82 -15.51
CA GLY A 57 7.71 -0.48 -15.87
C GLY A 57 9.13 -0.40 -16.45
N TRP A 58 9.78 0.77 -16.37
CA TRP A 58 11.09 1.03 -16.95
C TRP A 58 12.26 0.52 -16.08
N TYR A 59 11.96 -0.24 -15.03
CA TYR A 59 12.97 -0.99 -14.25
C TYR A 59 13.76 -1.98 -15.12
N ALA A 60 13.23 -2.38 -16.28
CA ALA A 60 13.93 -3.16 -17.29
C ALA A 60 15.25 -2.51 -17.77
N ARG A 61 15.45 -1.20 -17.52
CA ARG A 61 16.72 -0.50 -17.79
C ARG A 61 17.79 -0.72 -16.71
N PHE A 62 17.45 -1.22 -15.52
CA PHE A 62 18.39 -1.51 -14.42
C PHE A 62 18.13 -2.86 -13.73
N PRO A 63 18.04 -3.98 -14.47
CA PRO A 63 17.65 -5.27 -13.91
C PRO A 63 18.65 -5.77 -12.85
N ALA A 64 19.95 -5.50 -13.04
CA ALA A 64 20.99 -5.91 -12.11
C ALA A 64 20.88 -5.23 -10.73
N ARG A 65 20.64 -3.90 -10.70
CA ARG A 65 20.47 -3.15 -9.43
C ARG A 65 19.21 -3.58 -8.68
N LYS A 66 18.12 -3.76 -9.41
CA LYS A 66 16.87 -4.30 -8.86
C LYS A 66 17.12 -5.68 -8.23
N ARG A 67 17.74 -6.60 -8.99
CA ARG A 67 18.03 -7.96 -8.54
C ARG A 67 18.91 -7.95 -7.30
N GLN A 68 20.02 -7.20 -7.32
CA GLN A 68 20.92 -7.06 -6.19
C GLN A 68 20.17 -6.57 -4.93
N HIS A 69 19.35 -5.52 -5.05
CA HIS A 69 18.58 -5.00 -3.93
C HIS A 69 17.60 -6.03 -3.37
N LEU A 70 16.85 -6.72 -4.24
CA LEU A 70 15.92 -7.78 -3.80
C LEU A 70 16.67 -8.95 -3.13
N ASP A 71 17.86 -9.30 -3.60
CA ASP A 71 18.71 -10.31 -2.96
C ASP A 71 19.21 -9.86 -1.58
N GLU A 72 19.50 -8.57 -1.40
CA GLU A 72 19.83 -7.97 -0.10
C GLU A 72 18.64 -7.94 0.84
N VAL A 73 17.44 -7.66 0.33
CA VAL A 73 16.19 -7.74 1.10
C VAL A 73 15.94 -9.18 1.54
N ALA A 74 16.00 -10.16 0.63
CA ALA A 74 15.80 -11.57 0.97
C ALA A 74 16.81 -12.05 2.02
N ARG A 75 18.09 -11.67 1.89
CA ARG A 75 19.11 -11.98 2.90
C ARG A 75 18.75 -11.41 4.28
N ARG A 76 18.28 -10.16 4.35
CA ARG A 76 17.87 -9.54 5.61
C ARG A 76 16.65 -10.22 6.22
N VAL A 77 15.62 -10.51 5.40
CA VAL A 77 14.41 -11.23 5.84
C VAL A 77 14.76 -12.58 6.47
N LEU A 78 15.67 -13.34 5.84
CA LEU A 78 16.11 -14.64 6.35
C LEU A 78 17.00 -14.51 7.60
N ALA A 79 17.92 -13.54 7.62
CA ALA A 79 18.76 -13.27 8.80
C ALA A 79 17.93 -12.81 10.01
N ASP A 80 16.83 -12.09 9.77
CA ASP A 80 15.84 -11.72 10.77
C ASP A 80 14.95 -12.91 11.20
N GLY A 81 15.18 -14.13 10.70
CA GLY A 81 14.42 -15.33 11.09
C GLY A 81 12.92 -15.19 10.86
N ALA A 82 12.52 -14.49 9.80
CA ALA A 82 11.11 -14.32 9.47
C ALA A 82 10.45 -15.67 9.15
N THR A 83 9.31 -15.95 9.78
CA THR A 83 8.49 -17.14 9.52
C THR A 83 7.46 -16.87 8.42
N ASP A 84 7.11 -15.61 8.24
CA ASP A 84 6.08 -15.14 7.34
C ASP A 84 6.55 -13.85 6.65
N VAL A 85 6.25 -13.72 5.36
CA VAL A 85 6.45 -12.50 4.59
C VAL A 85 5.10 -12.04 4.07
N LEU A 86 4.77 -10.77 4.30
CA LEU A 86 3.61 -10.13 3.71
C LEU A 86 4.07 -9.11 2.67
N LEU A 87 3.79 -9.40 1.40
CA LEU A 87 3.97 -8.50 0.27
C LEU A 87 2.78 -7.52 0.23
N VAL A 88 3.06 -6.25 0.46
CA VAL A 88 2.04 -5.20 0.56
C VAL A 88 2.14 -4.28 -0.65
N ALA A 89 1.20 -4.42 -1.58
CA ALA A 89 1.07 -3.61 -2.81
C ALA A 89 2.38 -3.45 -3.60
N THR A 90 3.19 -4.51 -3.65
CA THR A 90 4.52 -4.53 -4.27
C THR A 90 4.48 -4.20 -5.76
N GLU A 91 5.51 -3.49 -6.22
CA GLU A 91 5.73 -3.06 -7.60
C GLU A 91 7.03 -3.64 -8.18
N ALA A 92 8.02 -3.88 -7.32
CA ALA A 92 9.35 -4.32 -7.70
C ALA A 92 9.55 -5.82 -7.50
N VAL A 93 8.87 -6.44 -6.53
CA VAL A 93 9.02 -7.88 -6.27
C VAL A 93 8.81 -8.72 -7.53
N ASP A 94 9.61 -9.78 -7.68
CA ASP A 94 9.54 -10.72 -8.79
C ASP A 94 9.65 -12.18 -8.32
N ARG A 95 9.39 -13.12 -9.25
CA ARG A 95 9.34 -14.56 -8.94
C ARG A 95 10.62 -15.09 -8.27
N PRO A 96 11.84 -14.77 -8.72
CA PRO A 96 13.05 -15.27 -8.05
C PRO A 96 13.17 -14.84 -6.59
N PHE A 97 12.74 -13.61 -6.26
CA PHE A 97 12.70 -13.16 -4.86
C PHE A 97 11.73 -14.00 -4.03
N VAL A 98 10.51 -14.21 -4.52
CA VAL A 98 9.48 -14.99 -3.80
C VAL A 98 9.89 -16.45 -3.66
N GLN A 99 10.39 -17.05 -4.74
CA GLN A 99 10.85 -18.45 -4.74
C GLN A 99 11.96 -18.67 -3.71
N ARG A 100 12.93 -17.76 -3.63
CA ARG A 100 14.02 -17.84 -2.64
C ARG A 100 13.52 -17.88 -1.19
N LEU A 101 12.45 -17.15 -0.88
CA LEU A 101 11.85 -17.14 0.46
C LEU A 101 11.10 -18.44 0.73
N VAL A 102 10.31 -18.91 -0.25
CA VAL A 102 9.58 -20.19 -0.17
C VAL A 102 10.53 -21.38 -0.02
N ASP A 103 11.62 -21.42 -0.79
CA ASP A 103 12.66 -22.46 -0.73
C ASP A 103 13.35 -22.50 0.64
N ALA A 104 13.41 -21.36 1.33
CA ALA A 104 13.93 -21.26 2.69
C ALA A 104 12.88 -21.60 3.77
N GLY A 105 11.69 -22.04 3.38
CA GLY A 105 10.60 -22.41 4.29
C GLY A 105 9.77 -21.24 4.82
N VAL A 106 9.94 -20.03 4.27
CA VAL A 106 9.17 -18.85 4.67
C VAL A 106 7.82 -18.85 3.98
N ARG A 107 6.73 -18.63 4.72
CA ARG A 107 5.39 -18.49 4.14
C ARG A 107 5.22 -17.10 3.55
N VAL A 108 4.92 -17.02 2.25
CA VAL A 108 4.74 -15.74 1.57
C VAL A 108 3.27 -15.48 1.30
N HIS A 109 2.80 -14.30 1.67
CA HIS A 109 1.42 -13.83 1.49
C HIS A 109 1.43 -12.50 0.74
N GLY A 110 0.34 -12.20 0.01
CA GLY A 110 0.16 -10.94 -0.69
C GLY A 110 -1.12 -10.24 -0.30
N TYR A 111 -1.04 -8.93 -0.05
CA TYR A 111 -2.17 -8.03 0.01
C TYR A 111 -1.96 -6.80 -0.88
N THR A 112 -2.96 -6.41 -1.68
CA THR A 112 -2.94 -5.18 -2.48
C THR A 112 -4.14 -4.29 -2.18
N TRP A 113 -3.88 -2.99 -2.04
CA TRP A 113 -4.88 -1.92 -1.94
C TRP A 113 -5.12 -1.19 -3.27
N ASP A 114 -4.50 -1.69 -4.34
CA ASP A 114 -4.64 -1.21 -5.71
C ASP A 114 -5.04 -2.39 -6.60
N SER A 115 -5.76 -2.12 -7.68
CA SER A 115 -6.24 -3.16 -8.58
C SER A 115 -5.07 -3.95 -9.16
N LEU A 116 -5.25 -5.27 -9.33
CA LEU A 116 -4.24 -6.12 -9.95
C LEU A 116 -3.95 -5.72 -11.40
N GLU A 117 -4.86 -5.03 -12.08
CA GLU A 117 -4.63 -4.43 -13.39
C GLU A 117 -3.41 -3.48 -13.36
N ASN A 118 -3.22 -2.76 -12.25
CA ASN A 118 -2.08 -1.87 -12.03
C ASN A 118 -0.81 -2.60 -11.52
N LYS A 119 -0.89 -3.91 -11.28
CA LYS A 119 0.16 -4.71 -10.62
C LYS A 119 0.51 -5.99 -11.40
N PRO A 120 0.83 -5.91 -12.71
CA PRO A 120 1.01 -7.11 -13.56
C PRO A 120 2.11 -8.06 -13.07
N ALA A 121 3.11 -7.55 -12.34
CA ALA A 121 4.18 -8.36 -11.77
C ALA A 121 3.67 -9.45 -10.81
N TRP A 122 2.54 -9.23 -10.13
CA TRP A 122 1.95 -10.19 -9.18
C TRP A 122 1.58 -11.50 -9.86
N MET A 123 1.11 -11.45 -11.11
CA MET A 123 0.72 -12.63 -11.86
C MET A 123 1.89 -13.61 -12.04
N ALA A 124 3.13 -13.11 -12.06
CA ALA A 124 4.32 -13.94 -12.29
C ALA A 124 4.70 -14.84 -11.08
N TYR A 125 4.15 -14.60 -9.90
CA TYR A 125 4.48 -15.36 -8.68
C TYR A 125 3.28 -15.65 -7.78
N MET A 126 2.06 -15.38 -8.27
CA MET A 126 0.82 -15.56 -7.52
C MET A 126 0.62 -17.00 -7.02
N ASP A 127 1.10 -17.97 -7.79
CA ASP A 127 1.07 -19.41 -7.46
C ASP A 127 1.99 -19.78 -6.28
N LEU A 128 2.94 -18.93 -5.93
CA LEU A 128 3.84 -19.11 -4.78
C LEU A 128 3.27 -18.53 -3.48
N LEU A 129 2.14 -17.83 -3.53
CA LEU A 129 1.57 -17.14 -2.37
C LEU A 129 0.61 -18.05 -1.60
N GLY A 130 0.88 -18.26 -0.31
CA GLY A 130 0.04 -19.03 0.59
C GLY A 130 -1.25 -18.30 1.01
N GLY A 131 -1.27 -16.97 0.93
CA GLY A 131 -2.46 -16.15 1.19
C GLY A 131 -2.50 -14.94 0.25
N ARG A 132 -3.69 -14.61 -0.24
CA ARG A 132 -3.89 -13.60 -1.29
C ARG A 132 -5.11 -12.76 -0.94
N GLY A 133 -4.92 -11.45 -0.76
CA GLY A 133 -5.98 -10.50 -0.46
C GLY A 133 -5.97 -9.29 -1.39
N SER A 134 -7.15 -8.78 -1.72
CA SER A 134 -7.31 -7.51 -2.45
C SER A 134 -8.45 -6.69 -1.83
N PHE A 135 -8.35 -5.37 -1.94
CA PHE A 135 -9.45 -4.45 -1.64
C PHE A 135 -10.47 -4.33 -2.79
N ASP A 136 -10.13 -4.84 -3.98
CA ASP A 136 -10.98 -4.77 -5.16
C ASP A 136 -11.84 -6.04 -5.25
N PRO A 137 -13.18 -5.93 -5.19
CA PRO A 137 -14.07 -7.08 -5.34
C PRO A 137 -13.90 -7.81 -6.67
N GLN A 138 -13.55 -7.09 -7.75
CA GLN A 138 -13.35 -7.67 -9.07
C GLN A 138 -12.11 -8.57 -9.10
N ASP A 139 -11.00 -8.10 -8.54
CA ASP A 139 -9.78 -8.92 -8.37
C ASP A 139 -10.08 -10.19 -7.58
N CYS A 140 -10.88 -10.07 -6.51
CA CYS A 140 -11.27 -11.19 -5.66
C CYS A 140 -12.10 -12.22 -6.43
N ALA A 141 -13.08 -11.77 -7.19
CA ALA A 141 -13.92 -12.65 -8.01
C ALA A 141 -13.11 -13.32 -9.13
N THR A 142 -12.23 -12.58 -9.81
CA THR A 142 -11.48 -13.08 -10.97
C THR A 142 -10.35 -14.03 -10.57
N HIS A 143 -9.63 -13.74 -9.48
CA HIS A 143 -8.42 -14.49 -9.10
C HIS A 143 -8.58 -15.35 -7.84
N GLY A 144 -9.79 -15.38 -7.25
CA GLY A 144 -10.07 -16.12 -6.03
C GLY A 144 -9.36 -15.55 -4.80
N PHE A 145 -9.14 -14.24 -4.75
CA PHE A 145 -8.51 -13.58 -3.60
C PHE A 145 -9.55 -13.38 -2.49
N SER A 146 -9.08 -13.33 -1.25
CA SER A 146 -9.91 -12.89 -0.13
C SER A 146 -10.15 -11.39 -0.23
N TYR A 147 -11.42 -10.99 -0.13
CA TYR A 147 -11.76 -9.56 -0.04
C TYR A 147 -11.33 -9.00 1.31
N ILE A 148 -10.42 -8.02 1.28
CA ILE A 148 -9.93 -7.30 2.46
C ILE A 148 -10.08 -5.80 2.19
N PRO A 149 -11.14 -5.16 2.73
CA PRO A 149 -11.40 -3.76 2.45
C PRO A 149 -10.28 -2.85 2.98
N LEU A 150 -10.21 -1.64 2.43
CA LEU A 150 -9.40 -0.58 3.01
C LEU A 150 -9.86 -0.25 4.43
N PHE A 151 -8.94 0.24 5.26
CA PHE A 151 -9.21 0.61 6.64
C PHE A 151 -8.67 2.00 6.96
N GLY A 152 -9.35 2.70 7.87
CA GLY A 152 -8.85 3.94 8.44
C GLY A 152 -7.90 3.65 9.60
N GLU A 153 -6.81 4.43 9.70
CA GLU A 153 -5.89 4.37 10.83
C GLU A 153 -6.54 4.94 12.10
N ALA A 154 -6.18 4.40 13.26
CA ALA A 154 -6.75 4.81 14.55
C ALA A 154 -6.59 6.32 14.83
N ALA A 155 -5.49 6.92 14.36
CA ALA A 155 -5.23 8.35 14.51
C ALA A 155 -6.35 9.24 13.92
N TYR A 156 -7.05 8.79 12.87
CA TYR A 156 -8.18 9.52 12.29
C TYR A 156 -9.48 9.31 13.07
N ALA A 157 -9.60 8.20 13.82
CA ALA A 157 -10.74 7.96 14.70
C ALA A 157 -10.71 8.94 15.88
N ASP A 158 -9.54 9.29 16.41
CA ASP A 158 -9.42 10.21 17.55
C ASP A 158 -9.71 11.67 17.16
N ALA A 159 -9.41 12.05 15.92
CA ALA A 159 -9.70 13.39 15.39
C ALA A 159 -11.21 13.74 15.43
N ARG A 160 -12.10 12.73 15.31
CA ARG A 160 -13.56 12.93 15.39
C ARG A 160 -14.03 13.33 16.79
N HIS A 161 -13.23 13.07 17.83
CA HIS A 161 -13.55 13.34 19.22
C HIS A 161 -12.97 14.66 19.73
N ALA A 162 -12.14 15.34 18.92
CA ALA A 162 -11.43 16.54 19.34
C ALA A 162 -12.31 17.81 19.39
N ARG A 163 -13.50 17.80 18.77
CA ARG A 163 -14.47 18.92 18.80
C ARG A 163 -15.90 18.41 18.71
N GLU A 164 -16.79 19.04 19.48
CA GLU A 164 -18.24 18.99 19.23
C GLU A 164 -18.51 19.48 17.80
N PRO A 165 -19.17 18.70 16.93
CA PRO A 165 -19.47 19.13 15.59
C PRO A 165 -20.44 20.31 15.63
N GLY A 166 -19.99 21.48 15.15
CA GLY A 166 -20.91 22.56 14.79
C GLY A 166 -21.80 22.16 13.60
N PRO A 167 -22.84 22.93 13.28
CA PRO A 167 -23.65 22.68 12.10
C PRO A 167 -22.76 22.66 10.84
N PRO A 168 -22.99 21.72 9.89
CA PRO A 168 -22.23 21.68 8.66
C PRO A 168 -22.38 22.99 7.88
N VAL A 169 -21.25 23.57 7.48
CA VAL A 169 -21.19 24.87 6.77
C VAL A 169 -21.32 24.69 5.25
N HIS A 170 -21.12 23.47 4.74
CA HIS A 170 -21.15 23.16 3.32
C HIS A 170 -22.03 21.94 3.07
N ASP A 171 -22.75 21.95 1.96
CA ASP A 171 -23.55 20.81 1.51
C ASP A 171 -22.65 19.70 0.92
N ILE A 172 -21.56 20.11 0.27
CA ILE A 172 -20.61 19.22 -0.39
C ILE A 172 -19.20 19.71 -0.09
N ALA A 173 -18.31 18.80 0.30
CA ALA A 173 -16.87 19.06 0.36
C ALA A 173 -16.12 18.02 -0.46
N PHE A 174 -15.20 18.48 -1.31
CA PHE A 174 -14.22 17.64 -1.96
C PHE A 174 -12.84 17.90 -1.38
N CYS A 175 -12.18 16.87 -0.87
CA CYS A 175 -10.79 16.94 -0.42
C CYS A 175 -9.96 15.92 -1.19
N GLY A 176 -9.05 16.37 -2.03
CA GLY A 176 -8.30 15.43 -2.87
C GLY A 176 -7.24 16.07 -3.76
N THR A 177 -6.44 15.20 -4.38
CA THR A 177 -5.41 15.62 -5.34
C THR A 177 -6.05 15.87 -6.71
N LEU A 178 -5.68 16.98 -7.37
CA LEU A 178 -6.06 17.22 -8.76
C LEU A 178 -5.13 16.42 -9.69
N HIS A 179 -5.60 15.27 -10.16
CA HIS A 179 -4.86 14.36 -11.03
C HIS A 179 -5.77 13.72 -12.09
N SER A 180 -5.21 13.17 -13.17
CA SER A 180 -5.98 12.44 -14.20
C SER A 180 -7.18 13.26 -14.72
N ASN A 181 -8.35 12.65 -14.91
CA ASN A 181 -9.60 13.31 -15.31
C ASN A 181 -10.34 13.98 -14.14
N ARG A 182 -9.69 14.21 -12.99
CA ARG A 182 -10.36 14.79 -11.81
C ARG A 182 -10.90 16.19 -12.09
N ALA A 183 -10.23 16.97 -12.93
CA ALA A 183 -10.70 18.31 -13.33
C ALA A 183 -12.09 18.25 -13.99
N ASP A 184 -12.31 17.30 -14.89
CA ASP A 184 -13.59 17.12 -15.59
C ASP A 184 -14.72 16.77 -14.61
N HIS A 185 -14.42 15.86 -13.67
CA HIS A 185 -15.38 15.46 -12.62
C HIS A 185 -15.71 16.61 -11.68
N LEU A 186 -14.72 17.43 -11.31
CA LEU A 186 -14.93 18.58 -10.45
C LEU A 186 -15.71 19.68 -11.16
N ALA A 187 -15.45 19.91 -12.46
CA ALA A 187 -16.25 20.84 -13.26
C ALA A 187 -17.72 20.41 -13.34
N ALA A 188 -17.98 19.10 -13.52
CA ALA A 188 -19.32 18.55 -13.49
C ALA A 188 -19.99 18.72 -12.11
N LEU A 189 -19.25 18.47 -11.03
CA LEU A 189 -19.72 18.65 -9.66
C LEU A 189 -20.03 20.11 -9.33
N GLN A 190 -19.19 21.05 -9.76
CA GLN A 190 -19.40 22.49 -9.60
C GLN A 190 -20.65 22.94 -10.35
N ALA A 191 -20.82 22.51 -11.61
CA ALA A 191 -22.01 22.82 -12.39
C ALA A 191 -23.28 22.25 -11.74
N TYR A 192 -23.21 21.04 -11.18
CA TYR A 192 -24.31 20.43 -10.42
C TYR A 192 -24.66 21.24 -9.17
N ALA A 193 -23.66 21.59 -8.34
CA ALA A 193 -23.86 22.35 -7.12
C ALA A 193 -24.48 23.72 -7.41
N HIS A 194 -23.98 24.43 -8.42
CA HIS A 194 -24.53 25.72 -8.85
C HIS A 194 -25.99 25.61 -9.28
N ARG A 195 -26.35 24.63 -10.11
CA ARG A 195 -27.75 24.43 -10.54
C ARG A 195 -28.71 24.10 -9.40
N ARG A 196 -28.20 23.55 -8.30
CA ARG A 196 -29.00 23.12 -7.14
C ARG A 196 -28.95 24.10 -5.98
N GLY A 197 -28.19 25.20 -6.10
CA GLY A 197 -27.98 26.16 -5.02
C GLY A 197 -27.23 25.57 -3.82
N LEU A 198 -26.40 24.54 -4.03
CA LEU A 198 -25.64 23.85 -2.97
C LEU A 198 -24.29 24.55 -2.74
N GLN A 199 -23.88 24.66 -1.48
CA GLN A 199 -22.57 25.16 -1.07
C GLN A 199 -21.52 24.05 -1.22
N LEU A 200 -20.63 24.22 -2.20
CA LEU A 200 -19.52 23.31 -2.49
C LEU A 200 -18.19 23.91 -2.05
N GLU A 201 -17.46 23.17 -1.22
CA GLU A 201 -16.07 23.47 -0.83
C GLU A 201 -15.09 22.54 -1.56
N LEU A 202 -14.01 23.11 -2.12
CA LEU A 202 -12.97 22.36 -2.83
C LEU A 202 -11.61 22.53 -2.16
N LEU A 203 -11.16 21.51 -1.42
CA LEU A 203 -9.83 21.41 -0.85
C LEU A 203 -8.92 20.61 -1.79
N LEU A 204 -8.25 21.31 -2.70
CA LEU A 204 -7.41 20.70 -3.74
C LEU A 204 -5.94 20.65 -3.33
N PHE A 205 -5.33 19.48 -3.49
CA PHE A 205 -3.90 19.29 -3.33
C PHE A 205 -3.19 19.14 -4.68
N PHE A 206 -2.04 19.79 -4.84
CA PHE A 206 -1.20 19.74 -6.03
C PHE A 206 0.16 19.14 -5.68
N HIS A 207 0.54 18.05 -6.35
CA HIS A 207 1.82 17.38 -6.08
C HIS A 207 3.03 18.17 -6.62
N SER A 208 2.81 19.11 -7.54
CA SER A 208 3.85 19.96 -8.13
C SER A 208 3.37 21.40 -8.21
N LYS A 209 4.22 22.34 -7.75
CA LYS A 209 3.98 23.79 -7.90
C LYS A 209 3.94 24.23 -9.36
N LEU A 210 4.53 23.47 -10.29
CA LEU A 210 4.48 23.77 -11.73
C LEU A 210 3.08 23.62 -12.35
N LEU A 211 2.15 22.92 -11.68
CA LEU A 211 0.76 22.77 -12.14
C LEU A 211 -0.14 23.93 -11.70
N LEU A 212 0.41 24.91 -10.95
CA LEU A 212 -0.28 26.14 -10.51
C LEU A 212 0.03 27.35 -11.42
N ALA A 213 0.87 27.18 -12.45
CA ALA A 213 1.29 28.24 -13.37
C ALA A 213 0.48 28.20 -14.67
#